data_AF-A0A2W1ASK9-F1
#
_entry.id   AF-A0A2W1ASK9-F1
#
_cell.length_a   1.000
_cell.length_b   1.000
_cell.length_c   1.000
_cell.angle_alpha   90.00
_cell.angle_beta   90.00
_cell.angle_gamma   90.00
#
_symmetry.space_group_name_H-M   'P 1'
#
loop_
_entity.id
_entity.type
_entity.pdbx_description
1 polymer ?
#
loop_
_entity_poly.entity_id
_entity_poly.type
_entity_poly.pdbx_seq_one_letter_code
_entity_poly.pdbx_strand_id
1 'polypeptide(L)'
;MTNPEPSPIAPPTKLQRHHQTVTYNGLEYVCEVVFAAHWEATLGKPPSHDAHARVVFLNEPQTVPIGDLASSCVAACVPGNPNEANKTGGKRDVPEDATDTPGNAEFRRGKILAAAELSLDTGLVFSEPDRTQWVQAIAEGLLAAAYPSLSIDPSGFPHCLGEADITLLFGALVNRDSSVESQAAAHSFAPGLGLAKENDSSKLVDGCSLILDSIEDGLYGTYGTLLWSDLRLAMAEAGGLPGSLPLLFTLCLVRIHERRVELELEKGHDVTTIDGSPFPSRFLTASTMGDVRWDDALKQAPLRLLHQRQPTWDTVLPLVEALSHGLDESMPGEPDLGGLLETVRVQLDKIARESMRGDLAKALPDLVDATPRLEQIAAAGDIVGFYTACAISYNRPSLIRKDAETLLGAVKLFESGGQG
;
A
#
# COMPACT_ATOMS: atom_id res chain seq x y z
N MET A 1 -48.50 26.21 -34.90
CA MET A 1 -47.78 25.53 -33.81
C MET A 1 -46.31 25.59 -34.15
N THR A 2 -45.63 26.61 -33.65
CA THR A 2 -44.19 26.84 -33.84
C THR A 2 -43.43 26.08 -32.77
N ASN A 3 -42.48 25.25 -33.19
CA ASN A 3 -41.55 24.55 -32.30
C ASN A 3 -40.76 25.56 -31.48
N PRO A 4 -40.59 25.39 -30.16
CA PRO A 4 -39.68 26.23 -29.41
C PRO A 4 -38.24 25.86 -29.80
N GLU A 5 -37.46 26.86 -30.21
CA GLU A 5 -36.01 26.72 -30.38
C GLU A 5 -35.37 26.25 -29.07
N PRO A 6 -34.38 25.35 -29.13
CA PRO A 6 -33.62 24.98 -27.94
C PRO A 6 -32.88 26.22 -27.42
N SER A 7 -33.23 26.63 -26.20
CA SER A 7 -32.54 27.73 -25.51
C SER A 7 -31.04 27.40 -25.38
N PRO A 8 -30.13 28.33 -25.73
CA PRO A 8 -28.72 28.15 -25.49
C PRO A 8 -28.48 28.04 -23.98
N ILE A 9 -27.85 26.94 -23.56
CA ILE A 9 -27.43 26.73 -22.18
C ILE A 9 -26.46 27.86 -21.84
N ALA A 10 -26.87 28.79 -20.98
CA ALA A 10 -26.01 29.87 -20.52
C ALA A 10 -24.75 29.28 -19.87
N PRO A 11 -23.55 29.80 -20.18
CA PRO A 11 -22.31 29.29 -19.59
C PRO A 11 -22.36 29.44 -18.06
N PRO A 12 -21.92 28.43 -17.30
CA PRO A 12 -22.02 28.45 -15.85
C PRO A 12 -21.21 29.62 -15.27
N THR A 13 -21.90 30.48 -14.51
CA THR A 13 -21.32 31.66 -13.83
C THR A 13 -20.49 31.29 -12.58
N LYS A 14 -20.42 30.01 -12.24
CA LYS A 14 -19.74 29.49 -11.04
C LYS A 14 -18.68 28.48 -11.46
N LEU A 15 -17.56 28.46 -10.73
CA LEU A 15 -16.53 27.43 -10.80
C LEU A 15 -17.18 26.05 -10.66
N GLN A 16 -16.99 25.18 -11.65
CA GLN A 16 -17.44 23.79 -11.61
C GLN A 16 -16.23 22.87 -11.55
N ARG A 17 -16.24 21.92 -10.62
CA ARG A 17 -15.21 20.89 -10.48
C ARG A 17 -15.87 19.52 -10.59
N HIS A 18 -15.25 18.64 -11.35
CA HIS A 18 -15.60 17.23 -11.41
C HIS A 18 -14.34 16.39 -11.56
N HIS A 19 -14.43 15.12 -11.21
CA HIS A 19 -13.34 14.18 -11.37
C HIS A 19 -13.63 13.29 -12.58
N GLN A 20 -12.59 13.03 -13.36
CA GLN A 20 -12.64 12.11 -14.48
C GLN A 20 -11.50 11.09 -14.33
N THR A 21 -11.80 9.81 -14.50
CA THR A 21 -10.77 8.78 -14.60
C THR A 21 -10.11 8.86 -15.97
N VAL A 22 -8.78 8.89 -15.98
CA VAL A 22 -7.95 8.86 -17.18
C VAL A 22 -6.95 7.72 -17.06
N THR A 23 -6.55 7.14 -18.19
CA THR A 23 -5.56 6.06 -18.20
C THR A 23 -4.20 6.57 -18.67
N TYR A 24 -3.12 6.14 -18.03
CA TYR A 24 -1.75 6.45 -18.47
C TYR A 24 -0.81 5.31 -18.08
N ASN A 25 0.01 4.82 -19.02
CA ASN A 25 0.93 3.70 -18.80
C ASN A 25 0.29 2.52 -18.05
N GLY A 26 -0.89 2.09 -18.48
CA GLY A 26 -1.58 0.93 -17.90
C GLY A 26 -2.12 1.12 -16.48
N LEU A 27 -2.18 2.35 -15.96
CA LEU A 27 -2.76 2.69 -14.66
C LEU A 27 -3.93 3.65 -14.82
N GLU A 28 -4.93 3.54 -13.93
CA GLU A 28 -6.02 4.52 -13.82
C GLU A 28 -5.65 5.66 -12.86
N TYR A 29 -5.77 6.90 -13.33
CA TYR A 29 -5.54 8.12 -12.56
C TYR A 29 -6.84 8.93 -12.45
N VAL A 30 -6.97 9.65 -11.35
CA VAL A 30 -8.03 10.66 -11.21
C VAL A 30 -7.51 12.00 -11.70
N CYS A 31 -8.24 12.61 -12.63
CA CYS A 31 -7.98 13.96 -13.14
C CYS A 31 -9.06 14.92 -12.63
N GLU A 32 -8.64 16.04 -12.04
CA GLU A 32 -9.54 17.13 -11.65
C GLU A 32 -9.83 18.00 -12.88
N VAL A 33 -11.09 18.06 -13.29
CA VAL A 33 -11.52 18.87 -14.42
C VAL A 33 -12.30 20.07 -13.91
N VAL A 34 -11.83 21.26 -14.28
CA VAL A 34 -12.36 22.52 -13.77
C VAL A 34 -12.86 23.37 -14.92
N PHE A 35 -14.12 23.82 -14.86
CA PHE A 35 -14.63 24.87 -15.73
C PHE A 35 -14.67 26.19 -14.95
N ALA A 36 -13.97 27.21 -15.45
CA ALA A 36 -13.85 28.49 -14.78
C ALA A 36 -14.13 29.65 -15.74
N ALA A 37 -14.81 30.69 -15.24
CA ALA A 37 -15.00 31.91 -16.01
C ALA A 37 -13.69 32.70 -16.14
N HIS A 38 -12.88 32.71 -15.08
CA HIS A 38 -11.62 33.45 -15.02
C HIS A 38 -10.53 32.59 -14.40
N TRP A 39 -9.28 32.87 -14.79
CA TRP A 39 -8.10 32.27 -14.18
C TRP A 39 -7.86 32.83 -12.77
N GLU A 40 -7.54 31.94 -11.84
CA GLU A 40 -7.06 32.28 -10.50
C GLU A 40 -5.76 31.52 -10.24
N ALA A 41 -4.76 32.16 -9.62
CA ALA A 41 -3.47 31.52 -9.34
C ALA A 41 -3.60 30.26 -8.43
N THR A 42 -4.69 30.12 -7.69
CA THR A 42 -5.02 28.92 -6.91
C THR A 42 -5.29 27.70 -7.81
N LEU A 43 -5.76 27.89 -9.04
CA LEU A 43 -6.03 26.82 -10.00
C LEU A 43 -4.74 26.23 -10.57
N GLY A 44 -3.65 26.99 -10.60
CA GLY A 44 -2.33 26.52 -11.05
C GLY A 44 -1.50 25.79 -9.97
N LYS A 45 -2.01 25.71 -8.73
CA LYS A 45 -1.42 24.88 -7.67
C LYS A 45 -1.69 23.38 -7.92
N PRO A 46 -0.93 22.46 -7.29
CA PRO A 46 -1.19 21.04 -7.41
C PRO A 46 -2.68 20.66 -7.20
N PRO A 47 -3.15 19.62 -7.91
CA PRO A 47 -4.49 19.06 -7.71
C PRO A 47 -4.75 18.68 -6.24
N SER A 48 -6.03 18.54 -5.87
CA SER A 48 -6.38 17.99 -4.54
C SER A 48 -5.79 16.58 -4.37
N HIS A 49 -5.56 16.18 -3.12
CA HIS A 49 -4.78 14.99 -2.71
C HIS A 49 -5.04 13.66 -3.42
N ASP A 50 -6.19 13.47 -4.08
CA ASP A 50 -6.55 12.21 -4.72
C ASP A 50 -6.49 12.29 -6.27
N ALA A 51 -6.17 13.45 -6.83
CA ALA A 51 -6.04 13.66 -8.27
C ALA A 51 -4.57 13.92 -8.65
N HIS A 52 -4.15 13.38 -9.79
CA HIS A 52 -2.75 13.44 -10.26
C HIS A 52 -2.54 14.47 -11.36
N ALA A 53 -3.62 14.95 -11.97
CA ALA A 53 -3.60 16.00 -12.96
C ALA A 53 -4.81 16.93 -12.76
N ARG A 54 -4.67 18.19 -13.21
CA ARG A 54 -5.78 19.14 -13.31
C ARG A 54 -5.85 19.75 -14.70
N VAL A 55 -7.03 19.71 -15.31
CA VAL A 55 -7.32 20.38 -16.57
C VAL A 55 -8.35 21.47 -16.34
N VAL A 56 -7.96 22.72 -16.58
CA VAL A 56 -8.81 23.90 -16.40
C VAL A 56 -9.26 24.41 -17.75
N PHE A 57 -10.56 24.38 -18.03
CA PHE A 57 -11.16 24.99 -19.20
C PHE A 57 -11.69 26.38 -18.85
N LEU A 58 -11.20 27.40 -19.56
CA LEU A 58 -11.67 28.77 -19.39
C LEU A 58 -12.84 29.05 -20.34
N ASN A 59 -13.88 29.72 -19.83
CA ASN A 59 -15.05 30.05 -20.63
C ASN A 59 -14.77 31.13 -21.68
N GLU A 60 -13.80 32.00 -21.44
CA GLU A 60 -13.48 33.15 -22.30
C GLU A 60 -11.97 33.30 -22.54
N PRO A 61 -11.55 33.85 -23.70
CA PRO A 61 -10.16 34.13 -23.99
C PRO A 61 -9.56 35.11 -22.97
N GLN A 62 -8.47 34.71 -22.33
CA GLN A 62 -7.79 35.53 -21.32
C GLN A 62 -6.32 35.16 -21.21
N THR A 63 -5.53 36.04 -20.60
CA THR A 63 -4.11 35.78 -20.37
C THR A 63 -3.94 35.00 -19.08
N VAL A 64 -3.30 33.83 -19.17
CA VAL A 64 -2.84 33.05 -18.02
C VAL A 64 -1.35 33.29 -17.85
N PRO A 65 -0.89 33.90 -16.75
CA PRO A 65 0.54 34.04 -16.48
C PRO A 65 1.17 32.65 -16.32
N ILE A 66 2.26 32.36 -17.04
CA ILE A 66 2.95 31.07 -16.91
C ILE A 66 3.43 30.84 -15.47
N GLY A 67 3.84 31.91 -14.76
CA GLY A 67 4.24 31.83 -13.36
C GLY A 67 3.13 31.42 -12.38
N ASP A 68 1.87 31.49 -12.79
CA ASP A 68 0.73 31.01 -11.98
C ASP A 68 0.56 29.49 -12.09
N LEU A 69 1.11 28.84 -13.13
CA LEU A 69 1.11 27.39 -13.31
C LEU A 69 2.27 26.80 -12.49
N ALA A 70 2.07 26.71 -11.19
CA ALA A 70 3.10 26.28 -10.24
C ALA A 70 3.38 24.77 -10.27
N SER A 71 2.52 23.95 -10.88
CA SER A 71 2.63 22.50 -10.95
C SER A 71 2.70 22.01 -12.40
N SER A 72 3.60 21.05 -12.67
CA SER A 72 3.71 20.35 -13.96
C SER A 72 2.49 19.49 -14.30
N CYS A 73 1.64 19.20 -13.31
CA CYS A 73 0.43 18.40 -13.45
C CYS A 73 -0.82 19.24 -13.76
N VAL A 74 -0.66 20.52 -14.10
CA VAL A 74 -1.79 21.42 -14.37
C VAL A 74 -1.70 22.01 -15.77
N ALA A 75 -2.82 21.95 -16.50
CA ALA A 75 -3.01 22.64 -17.77
C ALA A 75 -4.19 23.61 -17.74
N ALA A 76 -4.03 24.75 -18.40
CA ALA A 76 -5.09 25.71 -18.71
C ALA A 76 -5.40 25.69 -20.20
N CYS A 77 -6.64 25.36 -20.55
CA CYS A 77 -7.19 25.45 -21.89
C CYS A 77 -7.85 26.82 -22.05
N VAL A 78 -7.27 27.67 -22.89
CA VAL A 78 -7.76 29.01 -23.19
C VAL A 78 -8.39 28.99 -24.59
N PRO A 79 -9.68 29.35 -24.75
CA PRO A 79 -10.30 29.41 -26.06
C PRO A 79 -9.70 30.55 -26.90
N GLY A 80 -9.69 30.36 -28.22
CA GLY A 80 -9.19 31.36 -29.17
C GLY A 80 -10.13 32.55 -29.30
N ASN A 81 -9.59 33.75 -29.54
CA ASN A 81 -10.40 34.95 -29.68
C ASN A 81 -11.17 34.92 -31.03
N PRO A 82 -12.52 34.97 -31.02
CA PRO A 82 -13.30 34.98 -32.26
C PRO A 82 -12.98 36.17 -33.17
N ASN A 83 -12.49 37.30 -32.61
CA ASN A 83 -12.15 38.50 -33.38
C ASN A 83 -10.76 38.46 -34.04
N GLU A 84 -9.89 37.53 -33.65
CA GLU A 84 -8.55 37.38 -34.25
C GLU A 84 -8.54 36.48 -35.49
N ALA A 85 -9.55 35.60 -35.63
CA ALA A 85 -9.71 34.72 -36.80
C ALA A 85 -9.86 35.48 -38.12
N ASN A 86 -10.34 36.74 -38.09
CA ASN A 86 -10.52 37.59 -39.27
C ASN A 86 -9.25 38.34 -39.73
N LYS A 87 -8.11 38.24 -39.02
CA LYS A 87 -6.87 38.96 -39.39
C LYS A 87 -5.86 38.12 -40.17
N THR A 88 -5.89 36.79 -40.05
CA THR A 88 -5.03 35.90 -40.85
C THR A 88 -5.79 35.40 -42.07
N GLY A 89 -5.79 36.21 -43.14
CA GLY A 89 -6.38 35.90 -44.44
C GLY A 89 -5.66 34.79 -45.23
N GLY A 90 -5.49 33.62 -44.62
CA GLY A 90 -5.08 32.40 -45.32
C GLY A 90 -6.24 31.42 -45.28
N LYS A 91 -6.80 31.08 -46.44
CA LYS A 91 -7.69 29.91 -46.61
C LYS A 91 -6.98 28.69 -45.99
N ARG A 92 -7.40 28.30 -44.79
CA ARG A 92 -7.25 26.93 -44.32
C ARG A 92 -8.57 26.27 -44.62
N ASP A 93 -8.52 25.20 -45.42
CA ASP A 93 -9.68 24.37 -45.74
C ASP A 93 -10.22 23.81 -44.41
N VAL A 94 -11.30 24.42 -43.92
CA VAL A 94 -12.07 23.88 -42.80
C VAL A 94 -12.91 22.76 -43.40
N PRO A 95 -12.76 21.50 -42.97
CA PRO A 95 -13.62 20.42 -43.42
C PRO A 95 -15.06 20.75 -43.04
N GLU A 96 -15.93 20.88 -44.03
CA GLU A 96 -17.31 21.35 -43.91
C GLU A 96 -18.26 20.29 -43.29
N ASP A 97 -17.70 19.23 -42.68
CA ASP A 97 -18.44 18.03 -42.24
C ASP A 97 -18.24 17.67 -40.77
N ALA A 98 -17.61 18.54 -39.97
CA ALA A 98 -17.60 18.37 -38.52
C ALA A 98 -18.91 18.92 -37.95
N THR A 99 -19.64 18.09 -37.23
CA THR A 99 -20.73 18.49 -36.31
C THR A 99 -20.13 19.26 -35.14
N ASP A 100 -19.57 20.43 -35.43
CA ASP A 100 -18.86 21.28 -34.48
C ASP A 100 -19.88 21.88 -33.52
N THR A 101 -19.92 21.35 -32.30
CA THR A 101 -20.59 22.03 -31.19
C THR A 101 -19.85 23.35 -30.96
N PRO A 102 -20.53 24.50 -30.79
CA PRO A 102 -19.92 25.83 -30.82
C PRO A 102 -18.68 26.03 -29.92
N GLY A 103 -18.57 25.30 -28.81
CA GLY A 103 -17.40 25.34 -27.91
C GLY A 103 -16.12 24.70 -28.48
N ASN A 104 -16.22 23.72 -29.39
CA ASN A 104 -15.06 22.97 -29.89
C ASN A 104 -14.19 23.81 -30.82
N ALA A 105 -14.83 24.59 -31.69
CA ALA A 105 -14.13 25.43 -32.66
C ALA A 105 -13.31 26.55 -31.99
N GLU A 106 -13.76 27.05 -30.83
CA GLU A 106 -13.04 28.06 -30.07
C GLU A 106 -11.76 27.50 -29.44
N PHE A 107 -11.82 26.32 -28.83
CA PHE A 107 -10.64 25.68 -28.24
C PHE A 107 -9.63 25.21 -29.29
N ARG A 108 -10.06 24.72 -30.47
CA ARG A 108 -9.16 24.38 -31.59
C ARG A 108 -8.27 25.56 -32.02
N ARG A 109 -8.80 26.79 -31.95
CA ARG A 109 -8.08 28.04 -32.23
C ARG A 109 -7.37 28.64 -31.01
N GLY A 110 -7.54 28.00 -29.86
CA GLY A 110 -7.04 28.43 -28.56
C GLY A 110 -5.63 27.97 -28.28
N LYS A 111 -5.33 27.84 -26.99
CA LYS A 111 -4.03 27.37 -26.48
C LYS A 111 -4.24 26.42 -25.31
N ILE A 112 -3.38 25.42 -25.21
CA ILE A 112 -3.16 24.66 -23.98
C ILE A 112 -1.86 25.21 -23.36
N LEU A 113 -1.96 25.68 -22.12
CA LEU A 113 -0.84 26.23 -21.37
C LEU A 113 -0.56 25.33 -20.17
N ALA A 114 0.68 24.91 -19.98
CA ALA A 114 1.12 24.12 -18.84
C ALA A 114 2.51 24.59 -18.39
N ALA A 115 2.88 24.28 -17.15
CA ALA A 115 4.20 24.61 -16.62
C ALA A 115 5.31 23.84 -17.36
N ALA A 116 5.04 22.57 -17.69
CA ALA A 116 5.85 21.77 -18.58
C ALA A 116 5.51 22.05 -20.04
N GLU A 117 6.49 21.98 -20.93
CA GLU A 117 6.24 22.05 -22.37
C GLU A 117 5.49 20.80 -22.82
N LEU A 118 4.17 20.94 -23.00
CA LEU A 118 3.34 19.90 -23.58
C LEU A 118 3.40 20.01 -25.11
N SER A 119 3.87 18.95 -25.76
CA SER A 119 3.86 18.83 -27.22
C SER A 119 2.48 18.40 -27.74
N LEU A 120 1.43 19.13 -27.36
CA LEU A 120 0.04 18.85 -27.74
C LEU A 120 -0.45 19.83 -28.82
N ASP A 121 -0.96 19.28 -29.93
CA ASP A 121 -1.61 20.08 -30.97
C ASP A 121 -3.08 20.31 -30.60
N THR A 122 -3.45 21.56 -30.37
CA THR A 122 -4.84 21.96 -30.03
C THR A 122 -5.83 21.59 -31.14
N GLY A 123 -5.41 21.58 -32.40
CA GLY A 123 -6.23 21.19 -33.53
C GLY A 123 -6.62 19.72 -33.48
N LEU A 124 -5.71 18.84 -33.04
CA LEU A 124 -5.94 17.41 -32.88
C LEU A 124 -6.65 17.09 -31.55
N VAL A 125 -6.25 17.70 -30.44
CA VAL A 125 -6.88 17.43 -29.13
C VAL A 125 -8.35 17.82 -29.16
N PHE A 126 -8.66 19.02 -29.66
CA PHE A 126 -10.03 19.52 -29.71
C PHE A 126 -10.77 19.12 -30.99
N SER A 127 -10.18 18.29 -31.87
CA SER A 127 -10.93 17.72 -33.00
C SER A 127 -11.98 16.72 -32.54
N GLU A 128 -11.73 16.04 -31.42
CA GLU A 128 -12.67 15.06 -30.89
C GLU A 128 -14.00 15.71 -30.47
N PRO A 129 -15.14 15.05 -30.70
CA PRO A 129 -16.44 15.56 -30.30
C PRO A 129 -16.68 15.42 -28.79
N ASP A 130 -15.99 14.49 -28.14
CA ASP A 130 -16.15 14.14 -26.73
C ASP A 130 -15.10 14.83 -25.85
N ARG A 131 -15.56 15.65 -24.91
CA ARG A 131 -14.70 16.34 -23.93
C ARG A 131 -13.92 15.37 -23.04
N THR A 132 -14.44 14.17 -22.82
CA THR A 132 -13.75 13.11 -22.08
C THR A 132 -12.41 12.78 -22.74
N GLN A 133 -12.38 12.74 -24.07
CA GLN A 133 -11.17 12.48 -24.85
C GLN A 133 -10.20 13.66 -24.85
N TRP A 134 -10.71 14.89 -24.78
CA TRP A 134 -9.83 16.06 -24.60
C TRP A 134 -9.08 15.98 -23.28
N VAL A 135 -9.82 15.70 -22.20
CA VAL A 135 -9.24 15.55 -20.86
C VAL A 135 -8.24 14.40 -20.85
N GLN A 136 -8.56 13.26 -21.46
CA GLN A 136 -7.66 12.12 -21.60
C GLN A 136 -6.33 12.54 -22.27
N ALA A 137 -6.37 13.14 -23.47
CA ALA A 137 -5.16 13.52 -24.20
C ALA A 137 -4.31 14.56 -23.45
N ILE A 138 -4.95 15.53 -22.78
CA ILE A 138 -4.24 16.55 -22.01
C ILE A 138 -3.64 15.95 -20.74
N ALA A 139 -4.39 15.11 -20.02
CA ALA A 139 -3.93 14.47 -18.80
C ALA A 139 -2.78 13.49 -19.08
N GLU A 140 -2.83 12.71 -20.16
CA GLU A 140 -1.71 11.86 -20.59
C GLU A 140 -0.44 12.69 -20.81
N GLY A 141 -0.55 13.84 -21.49
CA GLY A 141 0.58 14.74 -21.68
C GLY A 141 1.15 15.29 -20.37
N LEU A 142 0.27 15.69 -19.44
CA LEU A 142 0.66 16.16 -18.11
C LEU A 142 1.34 15.05 -17.29
N LEU A 143 0.79 13.84 -17.29
CA LEU A 143 1.31 12.69 -16.57
C LEU A 143 2.65 12.23 -17.16
N ALA A 144 2.82 12.26 -18.47
CA ALA A 144 4.11 11.97 -19.12
C ALA A 144 5.19 13.01 -18.78
N ALA A 145 4.82 14.28 -18.63
CA ALA A 145 5.74 15.32 -18.21
C ALA A 145 6.09 15.23 -16.72
N ALA A 146 5.12 14.86 -15.87
CA ALA A 146 5.32 14.72 -14.43
C ALA A 146 6.06 13.43 -14.04
N TYR A 147 5.78 12.34 -14.75
CA TYR A 147 6.24 10.98 -14.45
C TYR A 147 6.90 10.34 -15.68
N PRO A 148 8.06 10.85 -16.12
CA PRO A 148 8.72 10.37 -17.35
C PRO A 148 9.19 8.91 -17.26
N SER A 149 9.39 8.41 -16.05
CA SER A 149 9.68 7.01 -15.76
C SER A 149 8.95 6.59 -14.49
N LEU A 150 8.10 5.58 -14.60
CA LEU A 150 7.46 4.95 -13.44
C LEU A 150 8.39 3.91 -12.81
N SER A 151 8.25 3.69 -11.50
CA SER A 151 9.01 2.67 -10.76
C SER A 151 8.41 1.26 -10.88
N ILE A 152 7.46 1.08 -11.81
CA ILE A 152 6.80 -0.19 -12.15
C ILE A 152 6.91 -0.44 -13.64
N ASP A 153 6.71 -1.70 -14.06
CA ASP A 153 6.63 -2.11 -15.46
C ASP A 153 5.20 -2.55 -15.81
N PRO A 154 4.38 -1.66 -16.39
CA PRO A 154 3.00 -1.97 -16.76
C PRO A 154 2.87 -2.69 -18.11
N SER A 155 3.97 -2.95 -18.83
CA SER A 155 3.93 -3.47 -20.21
C SER A 155 3.26 -4.84 -20.33
N GLY A 156 3.29 -5.64 -19.26
CA GLY A 156 2.66 -6.95 -19.17
C GLY A 156 1.22 -6.95 -18.66
N PHE A 157 0.63 -5.80 -18.34
CA PHE A 157 -0.71 -5.74 -17.78
C PHE A 157 -1.79 -6.11 -18.82
N PRO A 158 -2.77 -6.98 -18.48
CA PRO A 158 -3.82 -7.39 -19.42
C PRO A 158 -4.81 -6.26 -19.75
N HIS A 159 -4.99 -5.33 -18.82
CA HIS A 159 -5.83 -4.13 -18.93
C HIS A 159 -5.28 -3.05 -17.99
N CYS A 160 -5.88 -1.85 -18.03
CA CYS A 160 -5.47 -0.79 -17.11
C CYS A 160 -5.80 -1.17 -15.66
N LEU A 161 -4.81 -1.09 -14.78
CA LEU A 161 -4.97 -1.41 -13.37
C LEU A 161 -5.78 -0.32 -12.67
N GLY A 162 -6.97 -0.68 -12.21
CA GLY A 162 -7.88 0.20 -11.46
C GLY A 162 -8.11 -0.23 -10.00
N GLU A 163 -8.97 0.50 -9.29
CA GLU A 163 -9.29 0.23 -7.88
C GLU A 163 -9.89 -1.17 -7.62
N ALA A 164 -10.63 -1.71 -8.60
CA ALA A 164 -11.17 -3.06 -8.51
C ALA A 164 -10.05 -4.11 -8.51
N ASP A 165 -9.04 -3.96 -9.38
CA ASP A 165 -7.90 -4.86 -9.44
C ASP A 165 -7.01 -4.73 -8.20
N ILE A 166 -6.82 -3.51 -7.68
CA ILE A 166 -6.08 -3.28 -6.43
C ILE A 166 -6.75 -4.01 -5.27
N THR A 167 -8.09 -4.03 -5.22
CA THR A 167 -8.86 -4.76 -4.21
C THR A 167 -8.61 -6.28 -4.30
N LEU A 168 -8.60 -6.83 -5.52
CA LEU A 168 -8.27 -8.25 -5.75
C LEU A 168 -6.81 -8.58 -5.40
N LEU A 169 -5.88 -7.67 -5.71
CA LEU A 169 -4.47 -7.79 -5.35
C LEU A 169 -4.25 -7.79 -3.85
N PHE A 170 -4.92 -6.89 -3.12
CA PHE A 170 -4.94 -6.92 -1.65
C PHE A 170 -5.46 -8.25 -1.13
N GLY A 171 -6.56 -8.75 -1.69
CA GLY A 171 -7.12 -10.07 -1.40
C GLY A 171 -6.05 -11.17 -1.50
N ALA A 172 -5.41 -11.28 -2.66
CA ALA A 172 -4.44 -12.32 -2.94
C ALA A 172 -3.14 -12.21 -2.11
N LEU A 173 -2.55 -11.01 -2.09
CA LEU A 173 -1.19 -10.80 -1.58
C LEU A 173 -1.16 -10.58 -0.07
N VAL A 174 -2.22 -10.00 0.50
CA VAL A 174 -2.26 -9.60 1.91
C VAL A 174 -3.18 -10.52 2.71
N ASN A 175 -4.45 -10.63 2.28
CA ASN A 175 -5.46 -11.44 2.97
C ASN A 175 -5.35 -12.94 2.70
N ARG A 176 -4.45 -13.37 1.80
CA ARG A 176 -4.31 -14.77 1.37
C ARG A 176 -5.62 -15.36 0.83
N ASP A 177 -6.44 -14.52 0.20
CA ASP A 177 -7.64 -14.96 -0.50
C ASP A 177 -7.26 -15.90 -1.65
N SER A 178 -7.83 -17.10 -1.61
CA SER A 178 -7.60 -18.15 -2.61
C SER A 178 -8.66 -18.17 -3.71
N SER A 179 -9.51 -17.14 -3.80
CA SER A 179 -10.47 -16.99 -4.91
C SER A 179 -9.76 -16.94 -6.26
N VAL A 180 -10.45 -17.42 -7.31
CA VAL A 180 -9.88 -17.50 -8.66
C VAL A 180 -9.57 -16.11 -9.19
N GLU A 181 -10.43 -15.14 -8.89
CA GLU A 181 -10.31 -13.75 -9.29
C GLU A 181 -9.10 -13.07 -8.63
N SER A 182 -8.92 -13.22 -7.31
CA SER A 182 -7.78 -12.67 -6.59
C SER A 182 -6.46 -13.28 -7.09
N GLN A 183 -6.41 -14.61 -7.26
CA GLN A 183 -5.21 -15.28 -7.77
C GLN A 183 -4.90 -14.89 -9.22
N ALA A 184 -5.91 -14.71 -10.08
CA ALA A 184 -5.72 -14.24 -11.45
C ALA A 184 -5.19 -12.80 -11.50
N ALA A 185 -5.69 -11.92 -10.62
CA ALA A 185 -5.18 -10.55 -10.49
C ALA A 185 -3.71 -10.54 -10.05
N ALA A 186 -3.34 -11.33 -9.03
CA ALA A 186 -1.95 -11.48 -8.60
C ALA A 186 -1.04 -11.99 -9.74
N HIS A 187 -1.49 -13.01 -10.47
CA HIS A 187 -0.75 -13.54 -11.61
C HIS A 187 -0.49 -12.50 -12.70
N SER A 188 -1.48 -11.62 -12.94
CA SER A 188 -1.46 -10.68 -14.06
C SER A 188 -0.72 -9.37 -13.76
N PHE A 189 -0.79 -8.89 -12.51
CA PHE A 189 -0.30 -7.56 -12.16
C PHE A 189 0.89 -7.57 -11.20
N ALA A 190 0.99 -8.53 -10.28
CA ALA A 190 2.04 -8.51 -9.24
C ALA A 190 3.48 -8.50 -9.82
N PRO A 191 3.79 -9.20 -10.92
CA PRO A 191 5.11 -9.12 -11.55
C PRO A 191 5.46 -7.72 -12.07
N GLY A 192 4.54 -7.07 -12.79
CA GLY A 192 4.78 -5.72 -13.32
C GLY A 192 4.84 -4.64 -12.23
N LEU A 193 4.19 -4.88 -11.09
CA LEU A 193 4.33 -4.05 -9.88
C LEU A 193 5.63 -4.31 -9.10
N GLY A 194 6.43 -5.31 -9.50
CA GLY A 194 7.64 -5.73 -8.77
C GLY A 194 7.35 -6.41 -7.44
N LEU A 195 6.10 -6.80 -7.17
CA LEU A 195 5.68 -7.42 -5.91
C LEU A 195 5.92 -8.93 -5.89
N ALA A 196 5.99 -9.57 -7.06
CA ALA A 196 6.21 -11.00 -7.20
C ALA A 196 7.06 -11.32 -8.43
N LYS A 197 7.54 -12.56 -8.54
CA LYS A 197 8.26 -13.04 -9.74
C LYS A 197 7.27 -13.62 -10.75
N GLU A 198 7.56 -13.53 -12.05
CA GLU A 198 6.71 -14.11 -13.11
C GLU A 198 6.39 -15.60 -12.86
N ASN A 199 7.39 -16.36 -12.41
CA ASN A 199 7.26 -17.81 -12.17
C ASN A 199 6.61 -18.17 -10.81
N ASP A 200 6.41 -17.21 -9.90
CA ASP A 200 5.82 -17.43 -8.56
C ASP A 200 5.03 -16.18 -8.13
N SER A 201 4.02 -15.82 -8.92
CA SER A 201 3.31 -14.53 -8.87
C SER A 201 2.34 -14.37 -7.69
N SER A 202 2.05 -15.45 -6.98
CA SER A 202 1.22 -15.41 -5.76
C SER A 202 2.06 -15.24 -4.48
N LYS A 203 3.38 -15.24 -4.58
CA LYS A 203 4.27 -15.00 -3.44
C LYS A 203 4.97 -13.67 -3.57
N LEU A 204 4.86 -12.88 -2.50
CA LEU A 204 5.61 -11.65 -2.37
C LEU A 204 7.11 -11.95 -2.33
N VAL A 205 7.89 -11.17 -3.06
CA VAL A 205 9.35 -11.30 -3.12
C VAL A 205 10.01 -9.99 -2.75
N ASP A 206 10.94 -10.09 -1.80
CA ASP A 206 11.80 -8.99 -1.35
C ASP A 206 12.83 -8.61 -2.45
N GLY A 207 13.13 -7.31 -2.56
CA GLY A 207 14.14 -6.77 -3.48
C GLY A 207 13.78 -6.79 -4.97
N CYS A 208 12.51 -6.99 -5.32
CA CYS A 208 12.02 -6.91 -6.70
C CYS A 208 11.37 -5.56 -7.05
N SER A 209 11.13 -4.70 -6.07
CA SER A 209 10.41 -3.43 -6.25
C SER A 209 11.23 -2.24 -5.75
N LEU A 210 11.56 -1.33 -6.67
CA LEU A 210 12.18 -0.05 -6.34
C LEU A 210 11.32 0.82 -5.40
N ILE A 211 10.00 0.60 -5.41
CA ILE A 211 9.07 1.30 -4.51
C ILE A 211 9.24 0.78 -3.09
N LEU A 212 9.29 -0.54 -2.91
CA LEU A 212 9.52 -1.13 -1.58
C LEU A 212 10.88 -0.72 -1.03
N ASP A 213 11.93 -0.79 -1.85
CA ASP A 213 13.29 -0.35 -1.47
C ASP A 213 13.30 1.12 -1.00
N SER A 214 12.59 2.00 -1.71
CA SER A 214 12.46 3.42 -1.35
C SER A 214 11.71 3.64 -0.02
N ILE A 215 10.66 2.85 0.25
CA ILE A 215 9.96 2.89 1.55
C ILE A 215 10.89 2.44 2.67
N GLU A 216 11.64 1.35 2.48
CA GLU A 216 12.61 0.86 3.46
C GLU A 216 13.70 1.90 3.74
N ASP A 217 14.32 2.46 2.70
CA ASP A 217 15.33 3.50 2.83
C ASP A 217 14.79 4.72 3.59
N GLY A 218 13.54 5.13 3.31
CA GLY A 218 12.84 6.17 4.05
C GLY A 218 12.64 5.82 5.53
N LEU A 219 12.29 4.58 5.83
CA LEU A 219 12.11 4.08 7.19
C LEU A 219 13.44 4.05 7.96
N TYR A 220 14.54 3.63 7.34
CA TYR A 220 15.89 3.70 7.92
C TYR A 220 16.34 5.15 8.15
N GLY A 221 16.12 6.03 7.18
CA GLY A 221 16.48 7.45 7.25
C GLY A 221 15.75 8.24 8.34
N THR A 222 14.57 7.77 8.76
CA THR A 222 13.72 8.39 9.78
C THR A 222 13.78 7.70 11.14
N TYR A 223 14.87 6.98 11.42
CA TYR A 223 15.09 6.25 12.67
C TYR A 223 13.99 5.22 12.99
N GLY A 224 13.41 4.60 11.95
CA GLY A 224 12.40 3.55 12.10
C GLY A 224 10.98 4.07 12.31
N THR A 225 10.67 5.30 11.93
CA THR A 225 9.29 5.84 11.98
C THR A 225 9.01 6.76 10.80
N LEU A 226 8.06 6.37 9.97
CA LEU A 226 7.69 7.11 8.77
C LEU A 226 6.18 7.43 8.77
N LEU A 227 5.82 8.69 8.57
CA LEU A 227 4.43 9.14 8.56
C LEU A 227 3.75 8.77 7.24
N TRP A 228 2.47 8.38 7.30
CA TRP A 228 1.70 8.07 6.09
C TRP A 228 1.57 9.25 5.13
N SER A 229 1.46 10.47 5.65
CA SER A 229 1.46 11.68 4.82
C SER A 229 2.69 11.77 3.93
N ASP A 230 3.85 11.48 4.49
CA ASP A 230 5.14 11.63 3.82
C ASP A 230 5.35 10.48 2.82
N LEU A 231 4.93 9.28 3.20
CA LEU A 231 4.90 8.11 2.32
C LEU A 231 4.01 8.33 1.10
N ARG A 232 2.77 8.76 1.33
CA ARG A 232 1.81 9.02 0.27
C ARG A 232 2.31 10.14 -0.64
N LEU A 233 2.87 11.20 -0.07
CA LEU A 233 3.47 12.29 -0.84
C LEU A 233 4.60 11.78 -1.74
N ALA A 234 5.54 11.01 -1.19
CA ALA A 234 6.66 10.46 -1.96
C ALA A 234 6.20 9.49 -3.05
N MET A 235 5.29 8.56 -2.75
CA MET A 235 4.86 7.54 -3.71
C MET A 235 3.87 8.08 -4.76
N ALA A 236 2.90 8.89 -4.35
CA ALA A 236 1.85 9.37 -5.23
C ALA A 236 2.28 10.61 -6.02
N GLU A 237 2.80 11.65 -5.35
CA GLU A 237 3.15 12.92 -6.03
C GLU A 237 4.52 12.89 -6.69
N ALA A 238 5.51 12.19 -6.13
CA ALA A 238 6.84 12.07 -6.75
C ALA A 238 7.02 10.78 -7.56
N GLY A 239 6.43 9.67 -7.10
CA GLY A 239 6.52 8.35 -7.75
C GLY A 239 5.42 8.06 -8.78
N GLY A 240 4.38 8.90 -8.85
CA GLY A 240 3.28 8.75 -9.81
C GLY A 240 2.36 7.56 -9.55
N LEU A 241 2.31 7.01 -8.33
CA LEU A 241 1.39 5.91 -8.02
C LEU A 241 -0.03 6.42 -7.72
N PRO A 242 -1.06 5.98 -8.46
CA PRO A 242 -2.43 6.45 -8.25
C PRO A 242 -3.20 5.68 -7.18
N GLY A 243 -4.29 6.33 -6.74
CA GLY A 243 -5.32 5.71 -5.89
C GLY A 243 -4.77 5.06 -4.63
N SER A 244 -5.19 3.83 -4.39
CA SER A 244 -4.82 3.04 -3.22
C SER A 244 -3.54 2.19 -3.40
N LEU A 245 -2.83 2.30 -4.53
CA LEU A 245 -1.56 1.60 -4.74
C LEU A 245 -0.49 1.90 -3.66
N PRO A 246 -0.25 3.16 -3.26
CA PRO A 246 0.71 3.45 -2.19
C PRO A 246 0.41 2.66 -0.90
N LEU A 247 -0.88 2.48 -0.58
CA LEU A 247 -1.29 1.73 0.61
C LEU A 247 -1.06 0.23 0.42
N LEU A 248 -1.40 -0.31 -0.76
CA LEU A 248 -1.10 -1.70 -1.11
C LEU A 248 0.39 -2.00 -0.96
N PHE A 249 1.27 -1.18 -1.53
CA PHE A 249 2.73 -1.34 -1.40
C PHE A 249 3.18 -1.33 0.07
N THR A 250 2.65 -0.41 0.87
CA THR A 250 2.98 -0.31 2.30
C THR A 250 2.55 -1.56 3.07
N LEU A 251 1.37 -2.11 2.77
CA LEU A 251 0.86 -3.34 3.38
C LEU A 251 1.65 -4.57 2.91
N CYS A 252 2.02 -4.64 1.64
CA CYS A 252 2.92 -5.67 1.11
C CYS A 252 4.29 -5.62 1.81
N LEU A 253 4.83 -4.44 2.10
CA LEU A 253 6.08 -4.32 2.85
C LEU A 253 5.98 -4.95 4.25
N VAL A 254 4.94 -4.61 5.02
CA VAL A 254 4.69 -5.23 6.33
C VAL A 254 4.56 -6.76 6.21
N ARG A 255 3.96 -7.23 5.11
CA ARG A 255 3.81 -8.67 4.83
C ARG A 255 5.12 -9.36 4.43
N ILE A 256 6.00 -8.70 3.70
CA ILE A 256 7.32 -9.22 3.35
C ILE A 256 8.21 -9.27 4.60
N HIS A 257 8.20 -8.20 5.39
CA HIS A 257 9.03 -8.05 6.57
C HIS A 257 8.25 -8.35 7.86
N GLU A 258 7.63 -9.53 7.92
CA GLU A 258 6.64 -9.95 8.95
C GLU A 258 7.04 -9.69 10.41
N ARG A 259 8.33 -9.47 10.69
CA ARG A 259 8.91 -9.28 12.02
C ARG A 259 9.78 -8.03 12.20
N ARG A 260 9.79 -7.13 11.21
CA ARG A 260 10.64 -5.93 11.24
C ARG A 260 9.85 -4.66 11.04
N VAL A 261 8.66 -4.75 10.44
CA VAL A 261 7.85 -3.58 10.10
C VAL A 261 6.41 -3.81 10.56
N GLU A 262 5.79 -2.77 11.12
CA GLU A 262 4.38 -2.75 11.48
C GLU A 262 3.76 -1.39 11.16
N LEU A 263 2.44 -1.36 11.03
CA LEU A 263 1.68 -0.13 10.81
C LEU A 263 0.90 0.23 12.07
N GLU A 264 1.12 1.43 12.61
CA GLU A 264 0.33 1.98 13.71
C GLU A 264 -0.84 2.81 13.18
N LEU A 265 -2.05 2.46 13.60
CA LEU A 265 -3.29 3.18 13.43
C LEU A 265 -3.43 4.27 14.50
N GLU A 266 -4.04 5.41 14.15
CA GLU A 266 -4.40 6.43 15.14
C GLU A 266 -5.39 5.90 16.20
N LYS A 267 -5.41 6.53 17.39
CA LYS A 267 -6.36 6.16 18.43
C LYS A 267 -7.79 6.42 17.97
N GLY A 268 -8.66 5.42 18.09
CA GLY A 268 -10.07 5.54 17.72
C GLY A 268 -10.31 5.44 16.21
N HIS A 269 -9.43 4.75 15.47
CA HIS A 269 -9.63 4.45 14.06
C HIS A 269 -10.94 3.70 13.79
N ASP A 270 -11.44 3.83 12.56
CA ASP A 270 -12.66 3.15 12.09
C ASP A 270 -12.38 1.87 11.29
N VAL A 271 -11.12 1.42 11.23
CA VAL A 271 -10.74 0.19 10.50
C VAL A 271 -11.55 -1.01 11.00
N THR A 272 -12.09 -1.78 10.06
CA THR A 272 -12.91 -2.97 10.33
C THR A 272 -12.23 -4.26 9.89
N THR A 273 -12.62 -5.36 10.50
CA THR A 273 -12.25 -6.71 10.06
C THR A 273 -13.14 -7.17 8.91
N ILE A 274 -12.77 -8.28 8.24
CA ILE A 274 -13.51 -8.87 7.13
C ILE A 274 -14.97 -9.20 7.51
N ASP A 275 -15.23 -9.59 8.76
CA ASP A 275 -16.58 -9.86 9.27
C ASP A 275 -17.40 -8.58 9.60
N GLY A 276 -16.79 -7.41 9.43
CA GLY A 276 -17.40 -6.10 9.66
C GLY A 276 -17.36 -5.62 11.10
N SER A 277 -16.69 -6.34 12.02
CA SER A 277 -16.48 -5.86 13.38
C SER A 277 -15.33 -4.85 13.47
N PRO A 278 -15.26 -4.01 14.53
CA PRO A 278 -14.14 -3.08 14.70
C PRO A 278 -12.82 -3.83 14.89
N PHE A 279 -11.76 -3.42 14.18
CA PHE A 279 -10.45 -4.02 14.34
C PHE A 279 -9.90 -3.77 15.76
N PRO A 280 -9.47 -4.80 16.50
CA PRO A 280 -9.27 -4.68 17.95
C PRO A 280 -7.93 -4.06 18.37
N SER A 281 -7.00 -3.88 17.43
CA SER A 281 -5.63 -3.45 17.69
C SER A 281 -5.32 -2.14 17.01
N ARG A 282 -4.40 -1.35 17.57
CA ARG A 282 -3.85 -0.18 16.90
C ARG A 282 -2.66 -0.52 15.99
N PHE A 283 -2.23 -1.77 15.97
CA PHE A 283 -1.09 -2.23 15.18
C PHE A 283 -1.56 -3.25 14.16
N LEU A 284 -1.28 -2.96 12.90
CA LEU A 284 -1.37 -3.89 11.79
C LEU A 284 -0.01 -4.55 11.60
N THR A 285 0.09 -5.82 11.96
CA THR A 285 1.26 -6.66 11.74
C THR A 285 0.95 -7.68 10.66
N ALA A 286 1.96 -8.38 10.13
CA ALA A 286 1.74 -9.44 9.15
C ALA A 286 0.80 -10.57 9.65
N SER A 287 0.68 -10.77 10.97
CA SER A 287 -0.23 -11.77 11.54
C SER A 287 -1.68 -11.31 11.59
N THR A 288 -1.94 -10.00 11.76
CA THR A 288 -3.31 -9.46 11.91
C THR A 288 -3.86 -8.86 10.64
N MET A 289 -2.99 -8.51 9.68
CA MET A 289 -3.38 -7.81 8.47
C MET A 289 -4.33 -8.62 7.58
N GLY A 290 -4.24 -9.95 7.64
CA GLY A 290 -5.13 -10.84 6.90
C GLY A 290 -6.58 -10.82 7.37
N ASP A 291 -6.86 -10.24 8.54
CA ASP A 291 -8.21 -10.11 9.08
C ASP A 291 -8.86 -8.77 8.72
N VAL A 292 -8.13 -7.87 8.06
CA VAL A 292 -8.57 -6.49 7.79
C VAL A 292 -9.37 -6.42 6.50
N ARG A 293 -10.42 -5.60 6.53
CA ARG A 293 -11.25 -5.30 5.36
C ARG A 293 -10.62 -4.20 4.50
N TRP A 294 -10.65 -4.39 3.19
CA TRP A 294 -10.31 -3.34 2.22
C TRP A 294 -11.51 -2.43 1.98
N ASP A 295 -11.59 -1.33 2.72
CA ASP A 295 -12.65 -0.33 2.62
C ASP A 295 -12.11 1.10 2.76
N ASP A 296 -13.00 2.09 2.64
CA ASP A 296 -12.63 3.50 2.75
C ASP A 296 -12.07 3.85 4.12
N ALA A 297 -12.48 3.15 5.19
CA ALA A 297 -11.97 3.38 6.53
C ALA A 297 -10.48 3.01 6.62
N LEU A 298 -10.06 1.90 6.00
CA LEU A 298 -8.64 1.57 5.87
C LEU A 298 -7.91 2.53 4.93
N LYS A 299 -8.47 2.82 3.75
CA LYS A 299 -7.83 3.66 2.72
C LYS A 299 -7.55 5.09 3.20
N GLN A 300 -8.42 5.62 4.05
CA GLN A 300 -8.32 6.98 4.58
C GLN A 300 -7.73 7.02 6.00
N ALA A 301 -7.39 5.88 6.58
CA ALA A 301 -6.84 5.84 7.93
C ALA A 301 -5.55 6.67 8.00
N PRO A 302 -5.39 7.50 9.05
CA PRO A 302 -4.10 8.07 9.38
C PRO A 302 -3.21 6.96 9.98
N LEU A 303 -2.11 6.67 9.29
CA LEU A 303 -1.21 5.56 9.59
C LEU A 303 0.22 6.05 9.85
N ARG A 304 1.02 5.22 10.50
CA ARG A 304 2.47 5.39 10.60
C ARG A 304 3.15 4.06 10.40
N LEU A 305 4.15 4.02 9.54
CA LEU A 305 4.99 2.86 9.36
C LEU A 305 6.11 2.89 10.39
N LEU A 306 6.29 1.79 11.12
CA LEU A 306 7.26 1.67 12.19
C LEU A 306 8.16 0.46 11.93
N HIS A 307 9.43 0.57 12.29
CA HIS A 307 10.17 -0.64 12.61
C HIS A 307 9.53 -1.26 13.84
N GLN A 308 9.16 -2.54 13.73
CA GLN A 308 8.71 -3.31 14.87
C GLN A 308 9.81 -3.24 15.93
N ARG A 309 9.47 -2.77 17.13
CA ARG A 309 10.46 -2.68 18.22
C ARG A 309 11.04 -4.07 18.43
N GLN A 310 12.34 -4.24 18.18
CA GLN A 310 13.01 -5.49 18.51
C GLN A 310 12.69 -5.79 19.99
N PRO A 311 12.25 -7.02 20.33
CA PRO A 311 11.99 -7.37 21.71
C PRO A 311 13.25 -7.04 22.52
N THR A 312 13.09 -6.12 23.47
CA THR A 312 14.17 -5.73 24.37
C THR A 312 14.30 -6.77 25.46
N TRP A 313 15.38 -6.72 26.25
CA TRP A 313 15.49 -7.56 27.44
C TRP A 313 14.27 -7.42 28.34
N ASP A 314 13.76 -6.21 28.56
CA ASP A 314 12.55 -5.94 29.34
C ASP A 314 11.30 -6.62 28.77
N THR A 315 11.24 -6.82 27.45
CA THR A 315 10.12 -7.48 26.76
C THR A 315 10.16 -8.99 26.96
N VAL A 316 11.35 -9.59 26.98
CA VAL A 316 11.51 -11.05 27.15
C VAL A 316 11.62 -11.48 28.60
N LEU A 317 12.03 -10.59 29.51
CA LEU A 317 12.31 -10.91 30.90
C LEU A 317 11.17 -11.70 31.58
N PRO A 318 9.87 -11.34 31.45
CA PRO A 318 8.80 -12.12 32.06
C PRO A 318 8.66 -13.56 31.51
N LEU A 319 9.04 -13.78 30.25
CA LEU A 319 9.04 -15.11 29.61
C LEU A 319 10.25 -15.92 30.05
N VAL A 320 11.41 -15.28 30.16
CA VAL A 320 12.65 -15.87 30.68
C VAL A 320 12.47 -16.30 32.13
N GLU A 321 11.87 -15.43 32.97
CA GLU A 321 11.55 -15.74 34.37
C GLU A 321 10.57 -16.92 34.47
N ALA A 322 9.53 -16.95 33.64
CA ALA A 322 8.57 -18.07 33.62
C ALA A 322 9.24 -19.40 33.26
N LEU A 323 10.14 -19.39 32.27
CA LEU A 323 10.92 -20.57 31.88
C LEU A 323 11.89 -20.99 33.00
N SER A 324 12.64 -20.03 33.56
CA SER A 324 13.59 -20.27 34.65
C SER A 324 12.91 -20.87 35.88
N HIS A 325 11.79 -20.29 36.31
CA HIS A 325 11.05 -20.78 37.47
C HIS A 325 10.50 -22.20 37.29
N GLY A 326 10.17 -22.59 36.05
CA GLY A 326 9.73 -23.96 35.78
C GLY A 326 10.87 -24.98 35.79
N LEU A 327 12.11 -24.54 35.54
CA LEU A 327 13.30 -25.39 35.53
C LEU A 327 14.01 -25.46 36.89
N ASP A 328 13.93 -24.40 37.70
CA ASP A 328 14.44 -24.37 39.08
C ASP A 328 13.71 -23.27 39.91
N GLU A 329 13.08 -23.67 41.01
CA GLU A 329 12.42 -22.74 41.94
C GLU A 329 13.41 -21.92 42.79
N SER A 330 14.69 -22.32 42.83
CA SER A 330 15.67 -21.80 43.80
C SER A 330 16.66 -20.77 43.26
N MET A 331 16.60 -20.38 41.99
CA MET A 331 17.60 -19.49 41.36
C MET A 331 17.47 -18.02 41.82
N PRO A 332 18.40 -17.48 42.65
CA PRO A 332 18.45 -16.07 42.98
C PRO A 332 19.56 -15.44 42.13
N GLY A 333 19.23 -15.00 40.91
CA GLY A 333 20.18 -14.40 39.99
C GLY A 333 19.50 -13.78 38.78
N GLU A 334 20.20 -12.87 38.10
CA GLU A 334 19.75 -12.31 36.83
C GLU A 334 19.71 -13.45 35.80
N PRO A 335 18.56 -13.72 35.16
CA PRO A 335 18.41 -14.92 34.36
C PRO A 335 19.22 -14.80 33.06
N ASP A 336 20.14 -15.74 32.83
CA ASP A 336 20.89 -15.84 31.57
C ASP A 336 20.10 -16.67 30.55
N LEU A 337 19.63 -16.01 29.49
CA LEU A 337 18.88 -16.65 28.42
C LEU A 337 19.71 -17.77 27.74
N GLY A 338 21.01 -17.55 27.52
CA GLY A 338 21.87 -18.54 26.87
C GLY A 338 21.97 -19.84 27.69
N GLY A 339 22.25 -19.73 28.98
CA GLY A 339 22.29 -20.87 29.90
C GLY A 339 20.93 -21.58 30.05
N LEU A 340 19.82 -20.83 30.05
CA LEU A 340 18.48 -21.40 30.15
C LEU A 340 18.12 -22.23 28.92
N LEU A 341 18.38 -21.72 27.72
CA LEU A 341 18.10 -22.45 26.47
C LEU A 341 18.94 -23.72 26.36
N GLU A 342 20.21 -23.66 26.76
CA GLU A 342 21.07 -24.84 26.81
C GLU A 342 20.55 -25.87 27.84
N THR A 343 20.05 -25.42 28.98
CA THR A 343 19.45 -26.30 30.00
C THR A 343 18.23 -27.04 29.44
N VAL A 344 17.32 -26.34 28.77
CA VAL A 344 16.16 -26.96 28.10
C VAL A 344 16.61 -27.99 27.07
N ARG A 345 17.59 -27.63 26.23
CA ARG A 345 18.14 -28.51 25.20
C ARG A 345 18.72 -29.80 25.78
N VAL A 346 19.55 -29.68 26.81
CA VAL A 346 20.16 -30.83 27.50
C VAL A 346 19.11 -31.74 28.15
N GLN A 347 18.07 -31.16 28.76
CA GLN A 347 16.97 -31.93 29.36
C GLN A 347 16.13 -32.65 28.30
N LEU A 348 15.80 -31.99 27.19
CA LEU A 348 15.10 -32.63 26.06
C LEU A 348 15.92 -33.77 25.47
N ASP A 349 17.22 -33.58 25.24
CA ASP A 349 18.13 -34.63 24.75
C ASP A 349 18.24 -35.81 25.71
N LYS A 350 18.14 -35.57 27.02
CA LYS A 350 18.13 -36.62 28.04
C LYS A 350 16.85 -37.45 27.94
N ILE A 351 15.70 -36.77 27.88
CA ILE A 351 14.40 -37.44 27.72
C ILE A 351 14.33 -38.21 26.39
N ALA A 352 14.80 -37.64 25.29
CA ALA A 352 14.79 -38.31 23.98
C ALA A 352 15.58 -39.63 24.02
N ARG A 353 16.75 -39.64 24.69
CA ARG A 353 17.57 -40.84 24.90
C ARG A 353 16.88 -41.89 25.77
N GLU A 354 16.18 -41.46 26.82
CA GLU A 354 15.46 -42.36 27.74
C GLU A 354 14.14 -42.88 27.12
N SER A 355 13.49 -42.06 26.29
CA SER A 355 12.26 -42.37 25.56
C SER A 355 12.43 -43.43 24.47
N MET A 356 13.63 -43.60 23.91
CA MET A 356 13.94 -44.70 22.98
C MET A 356 13.74 -46.10 23.60
N ARG A 357 13.48 -46.20 24.92
CA ARG A 357 13.09 -47.46 25.59
C ARG A 357 11.60 -47.81 25.51
N GLY A 358 10.75 -46.94 24.94
CA GLY A 358 9.39 -47.31 24.49
C GLY A 358 8.21 -46.99 25.43
N ASP A 359 8.46 -46.52 26.66
CA ASP A 359 7.40 -46.34 27.67
C ASP A 359 6.97 -44.87 27.93
N LEU A 360 7.65 -43.89 27.34
CA LEU A 360 7.46 -42.45 27.68
C LEU A 360 6.07 -41.92 27.34
N ALA A 361 5.57 -42.22 26.13
CA ALA A 361 4.29 -41.70 25.64
C ALA A 361 3.08 -42.16 26.46
N LYS A 362 3.22 -43.27 27.23
CA LYS A 362 2.16 -43.76 28.12
C LYS A 362 2.27 -43.20 29.54
N ALA A 363 3.47 -42.87 30.00
CA ALA A 363 3.71 -42.39 31.36
C ALA A 363 3.44 -40.88 31.52
N LEU A 364 3.71 -40.08 30.49
CA LEU A 364 3.68 -38.61 30.55
C LEU A 364 3.08 -38.00 29.27
N PRO A 365 1.74 -38.07 29.08
CA PRO A 365 1.09 -37.53 27.87
C PRO A 365 1.29 -36.01 27.73
N ASP A 366 1.28 -35.25 28.82
CA ASP A 366 1.47 -33.79 28.79
C ASP A 366 2.86 -33.38 28.24
N LEU A 367 3.86 -34.25 28.37
CA LEU A 367 5.21 -34.01 27.86
C LEU A 367 5.27 -34.17 26.33
N VAL A 368 4.46 -35.05 25.76
CA VAL A 368 4.38 -35.25 24.30
C VAL A 368 3.91 -33.97 23.62
N ASP A 369 2.94 -33.29 24.22
CA ASP A 369 2.43 -32.01 23.69
C ASP A 369 3.41 -30.85 23.95
N ALA A 370 4.15 -30.87 25.06
CA ALA A 370 5.11 -29.82 25.42
C ALA A 370 6.41 -29.88 24.61
N THR A 371 6.86 -31.08 24.23
CA THR A 371 8.18 -31.31 23.59
C THR A 371 8.40 -30.46 22.33
N PRO A 372 7.49 -30.42 21.32
CA PRO A 372 7.72 -29.63 20.12
C PRO A 372 7.83 -28.12 20.40
N ARG A 373 7.08 -27.62 21.39
CA ARG A 373 7.11 -26.20 21.77
C ARG A 373 8.43 -25.84 22.47
N LEU A 374 8.92 -26.72 23.35
CA LEU A 374 10.17 -26.53 24.06
C LEU A 374 11.39 -26.71 23.15
N GLU A 375 11.34 -27.61 22.16
CA GLU A 375 12.36 -27.74 21.12
C GLU A 375 12.47 -26.45 20.29
N GLN A 376 11.34 -25.85 19.92
CA GLN A 376 11.30 -24.59 19.20
C GLN A 376 11.89 -23.43 20.01
N ILE A 377 11.67 -23.40 21.33
CA ILE A 377 12.30 -22.44 22.24
C ILE A 377 13.82 -22.71 22.33
N ALA A 378 14.24 -23.95 22.55
CA ALA A 378 15.64 -24.32 22.73
C ALA A 378 16.51 -24.07 21.47
N ALA A 379 15.88 -24.03 20.30
CA ALA A 379 16.54 -23.68 19.04
C ALA A 379 16.81 -22.17 18.86
N ALA A 380 16.34 -21.31 19.77
CA ALA A 380 16.59 -19.88 19.70
C ALA A 380 18.07 -19.54 19.93
N GLY A 381 18.64 -18.68 19.06
CA GLY A 381 20.03 -18.23 19.16
C GLY A 381 20.21 -16.86 19.81
N ASP A 382 19.12 -16.10 19.98
CA ASP A 382 19.12 -14.73 20.50
C ASP A 382 17.76 -14.35 21.12
N ILE A 383 17.68 -13.12 21.67
CA ILE A 383 16.48 -12.56 22.31
C ILE A 383 15.28 -12.55 21.35
N VAL A 384 15.52 -12.27 20.07
CA VAL A 384 14.47 -12.17 19.05
C VAL A 384 13.92 -13.55 18.69
N GLY A 385 14.79 -14.52 18.48
CA GLY A 385 14.44 -15.92 18.24
C GLY A 385 13.66 -16.51 19.42
N PHE A 386 14.10 -16.23 20.64
CA PHE A 386 13.43 -16.69 21.86
C PHE A 386 12.02 -16.11 21.99
N TYR A 387 11.89 -14.79 21.87
CA TYR A 387 10.59 -14.11 21.92
C TYR A 387 9.64 -14.66 20.86
N THR A 388 10.15 -14.88 19.65
CA THR A 388 9.35 -15.41 18.56
C THR A 388 8.87 -16.84 18.83
N ALA A 389 9.76 -17.74 19.26
CA ALA A 389 9.38 -19.10 19.61
C ALA A 389 8.29 -19.10 20.69
N CYS A 390 8.44 -18.24 21.70
CA CYS A 390 7.43 -18.07 22.74
C CYS A 390 6.10 -17.58 22.18
N ALA A 391 6.10 -16.54 21.34
CA ALA A 391 4.87 -15.95 20.80
C ALA A 391 4.09 -16.91 19.87
N ILE A 392 4.79 -17.78 19.13
CA ILE A 392 4.17 -18.79 18.27
C ILE A 392 3.51 -19.89 19.11
N SER A 393 4.22 -20.35 20.14
CA SER A 393 3.85 -21.56 20.87
C SER A 393 3.00 -21.29 22.12
N TYR A 394 2.99 -20.05 22.64
CA TYR A 394 2.40 -19.70 23.92
C TYR A 394 1.64 -18.38 23.88
N ASN A 395 0.38 -18.41 24.32
CA ASN A 395 -0.46 -17.20 24.43
C ASN A 395 -0.34 -16.51 25.81
N ARG A 396 0.30 -17.14 26.80
CA ARG A 396 0.52 -16.61 28.16
C ARG A 396 1.81 -17.19 28.77
N PRO A 397 2.61 -16.40 29.53
CA PRO A 397 3.84 -16.89 30.17
C PRO A 397 3.64 -18.09 31.11
N SER A 398 2.48 -18.20 31.75
CA SER A 398 2.15 -19.32 32.66
C SER A 398 2.18 -20.69 31.97
N LEU A 399 1.95 -20.74 30.66
CA LEU A 399 1.99 -21.99 29.90
C LEU A 399 3.44 -22.44 29.62
N ILE A 400 4.36 -21.49 29.43
CA ILE A 400 5.80 -21.78 29.31
C ILE A 400 6.30 -22.42 30.60
N ARG A 401 5.94 -21.80 31.74
CA ARG A 401 6.26 -22.35 33.06
C ARG A 401 5.73 -23.76 33.25
N LYS A 402 4.46 -24.01 32.90
CA LYS A 402 3.85 -25.35 33.01
C LYS A 402 4.60 -26.40 32.18
N ASP A 403 4.94 -26.07 30.94
CA ASP A 403 5.68 -26.98 30.07
C ASP A 403 7.09 -27.25 30.62
N ALA A 404 7.76 -26.23 31.16
CA ALA A 404 9.07 -26.35 31.80
C ALA A 404 9.02 -27.20 33.09
N GLU A 405 8.00 -27.03 33.92
CA GLU A 405 7.76 -27.87 35.11
C GLU A 405 7.49 -29.34 34.72
N THR A 406 6.76 -29.54 33.62
CA THR A 406 6.48 -30.88 33.07
C THR A 406 7.76 -31.56 32.59
N LEU A 407 8.63 -30.82 31.90
CA LEU A 407 9.95 -31.27 31.47
C LEU A 407 10.82 -31.65 32.68
N LEU A 408 10.91 -30.78 33.68
CA LEU A 408 11.70 -31.03 34.90
C LEU A 408 11.19 -32.24 35.68
N GLY A 409 9.87 -32.36 35.84
CA GLY A 409 9.23 -33.49 36.52
C GLY A 409 9.55 -34.82 35.85
N ALA A 410 9.54 -34.84 34.51
CA ALA A 410 9.92 -36.01 33.73
C ALA A 410 11.39 -36.39 33.96
N VAL A 411 12.33 -35.44 33.90
CA VAL A 411 13.75 -35.69 34.17
C VAL A 411 13.97 -36.29 35.56
N LYS A 412 13.32 -35.73 36.59
CA LYS A 412 13.42 -36.23 37.98
C LYS A 412 12.88 -37.64 38.15
N LEU A 413 11.77 -37.97 37.49
CA LEU A 413 11.21 -39.32 37.51
C LEU A 413 12.22 -40.36 36.98
N PHE A 414 12.90 -40.05 35.88
CA PHE A 414 13.92 -40.95 35.31
C PHE A 414 15.17 -41.08 36.18
N GLU A 415 15.62 -39.99 36.79
CA GLU A 415 16.74 -40.04 37.73
C GLU A 415 16.44 -40.90 38.97
N SER A 416 15.19 -40.86 39.45
CA SER A 416 14.76 -41.68 40.58
C SER A 416 14.50 -43.16 40.22
N GLY A 417 14.06 -43.45 38.98
CA GLY A 417 13.79 -44.79 38.48
C GLY A 417 15.04 -45.58 38.04
N GLY A 418 16.18 -44.90 37.82
CA GLY A 418 17.44 -45.52 37.42
C GLY A 418 18.33 -46.07 38.55
N GLN A 419 17.90 -45.94 39.82
CA GLN A 419 18.61 -46.49 40.99
C GLN A 419 18.05 -47.83 41.53
N GLY A 420 17.12 -48.46 40.79
CA GLY A 420 16.52 -49.76 41.14
C GLY A 420 17.23 -50.96 40.54
#